data_AF-A0A369IDH9-F1
#
_entry.id   AF-A0A369IDH9-F1
#
_cell.length_a   1.000
_cell.length_b   1.000
_cell.length_c   1.000
_cell.angle_alpha   90.00
_cell.angle_beta   90.00
_cell.angle_gamma   90.00
#
_symmetry.space_group_name_H-M   'P 1'
#
loop_
_entity.id
_entity.type
_entity.pdbx_description
1 polymer ?
#
loop_
_entity_poly.entity_id
_entity_poly.type
_entity_poly.pdbx_seq_one_letter_code
_entity_poly.pdbx_strand_id
1 'polypeptide(L)' 'MAIKTPPPEPLLDRKSAARFLCVSPGTLAVWDCTKRYDLKPIKIGRAVRYRRADLEKFIEQRLRP' A
#
# COMPACT_ATOMS: atom_id res chain seq x y z
N MET A 1 -3.47 15.00 -19.24
CA MET A 1 -3.68 13.87 -18.30
C MET A 1 -2.69 14.04 -17.15
N ALA A 2 -3.14 14.60 -16.03
CA ALA A 2 -2.25 15.08 -14.98
C ALA A 2 -1.56 13.92 -14.25
N ILE A 3 -0.26 13.78 -14.45
CA ILE A 3 0.60 13.02 -13.54
C ILE A 3 0.59 13.74 -12.19
N LYS A 4 -0.32 13.36 -11.29
CA LYS A 4 -0.17 13.71 -9.88
C LYS A 4 1.08 13.00 -9.39
N THR A 5 2.22 13.69 -9.43
CA THR A 5 3.37 13.37 -8.60
C THR A 5 3.08 14.02 -7.26
N PRO A 6 2.51 13.30 -6.26
CA PRO A 6 2.51 13.85 -4.91
C PRO A 6 3.96 14.09 -4.47
N PRO A 7 4.19 15.04 -3.56
CA PRO A 7 5.51 15.30 -2.97
C PRO A 7 6.15 14.00 -2.44
N PRO A 8 7.46 13.97 -2.15
CA PRO A 8 8.14 12.77 -1.64
C PRO A 8 7.65 12.44 -0.22
N GLU A 9 6.42 11.96 -0.10
CA GLU A 9 5.94 11.29 1.09
C GLU A 9 6.77 10.01 1.26
N PRO A 10 7.30 9.76 2.46
CA PRO A 10 8.15 8.61 2.70
C PRO A 10 7.39 7.34 2.35
N LEU A 11 7.92 6.63 1.34
CA LEU A 11 7.44 5.32 0.92
C LEU A 11 7.52 4.34 2.09
N LEU A 12 6.36 3.79 2.49
CA LEU A 12 6.26 2.86 3.61
C LEU A 12 6.77 1.49 3.19
N ASP A 13 7.68 0.91 3.98
CA ASP A 13 8.02 -0.51 3.85
C ASP A 13 6.82 -1.39 4.19
N ARG A 14 6.85 -2.65 3.71
CA ARG A 14 5.81 -3.65 3.99
C ARG A 14 5.44 -3.76 5.47
N LYS A 15 6.42 -3.66 6.38
CA LYS A 15 6.17 -3.69 7.83
C LYS A 15 5.36 -2.48 8.29
N SER A 16 5.75 -1.28 7.85
CA SER A 16 5.07 -0.03 8.23
C SER A 16 3.67 0.04 7.62
N ALA A 17 3.51 -0.37 6.36
CA ALA A 17 2.22 -0.49 5.70
C ALA A 17 1.29 -1.50 6.39
N ALA A 18 1.83 -2.65 6.81
CA ALA A 18 1.07 -3.65 7.56
C ALA A 18 0.62 -3.12 8.92
N ARG A 19 1.49 -2.42 9.65
CA ARG A 19 1.11 -1.74 10.91
C ARG A 19 0.04 -0.67 10.68
N PHE A 20 0.13 0.09 9.59
CA PHE A 20 -0.85 1.12 9.25
C PHE A 20 -2.24 0.54 8.99
N LEU A 21 -2.30 -0.61 8.32
CA LEU A 21 -3.55 -1.33 8.04
C LEU A 21 -3.99 -2.25 9.19
N CYS A 22 -3.27 -2.29 10.32
CA CYS A 22 -3.47 -3.23 11.41
C CYS A 22 -3.53 -4.71 10.97
N VAL A 23 -2.73 -5.09 9.96
CA VAL A 23 -2.60 -6.47 9.47
C VAL A 23 -1.21 -7.03 9.71
N SER A 24 -1.06 -8.35 9.61
CA SER A 24 0.26 -8.96 9.65
C SER A 24 1.03 -8.66 8.35
N PRO A 25 2.37 -8.50 8.39
CA PRO A 25 3.18 -8.33 7.19
C PRO A 25 3.09 -9.54 6.24
N GLY A 26 2.80 -10.73 6.77
CA GLY A 26 2.52 -11.93 5.98
C GLY A 26 1.22 -11.81 5.19
N THR A 27 0.15 -11.31 5.81
CA THR A 27 -1.11 -11.00 5.14
C THR A 27 -0.90 -9.99 4.00
N LEU A 28 -0.12 -8.94 4.25
CA LEU A 28 0.19 -7.95 3.21
C LEU A 28 1.02 -8.56 2.06
N ALA A 29 1.93 -9.49 2.36
CA ALA A 29 2.69 -10.22 1.34
C ALA A 29 1.78 -11.13 0.49
N VAL A 30 0.84 -11.83 1.12
CA VAL A 30 -0.16 -12.64 0.41
C VAL A 30 -1.03 -11.75 -0.50
N TRP A 31 -1.45 -10.57 -0.04
CA TRP A 31 -2.21 -9.62 -0.85
C TRP A 31 -1.41 -9.11 -2.06
N ASP A 32 -0.11 -8.87 -1.91
CA ASP A 32 0.80 -8.53 -3.01
C ASP A 32 0.91 -9.67 -4.04
N CYS A 33 1.10 -10.90 -3.56
CA CYS A 33 1.24 -12.08 -4.42
C CYS A 33 -0.06 -12.42 -5.16
N THR A 34 -1.20 -12.35 -4.46
CA THR A 34 -2.52 -12.64 -5.04
C THR A 34 -3.07 -11.49 -5.87
N LYS A 35 -2.44 -10.30 -5.81
CA LYS A 35 -2.94 -9.05 -6.40
C LYS A 35 -4.42 -8.79 -6.08
N ARG A 36 -4.86 -9.24 -4.90
CA ARG A 36 -6.28 -9.25 -4.51
C ARG A 36 -6.84 -7.83 -4.32
N TYR A 37 -5.98 -6.87 -4.01
CA TYR A 37 -6.34 -5.47 -3.78
C TYR A 37 -5.39 -4.54 -4.53
N ASP A 38 -5.93 -3.43 -5.03
CA ASP A 38 -5.16 -2.41 -5.75
C ASP A 38 -4.40 -1.49 -4.77
N LEU A 39 -3.47 -2.07 -4.02
CA LEU A 39 -2.61 -1.36 -3.06
C LEU A 39 -1.45 -0.60 -3.74
N LYS A 40 -1.39 -0.67 -5.08
CA LYS A 40 -0.34 -0.11 -5.94
C LYS A 40 1.07 -0.27 -5.35
N PRO A 41 1.50 -1.51 -5.04
CA PRO A 41 2.83 -1.76 -4.50
C PRO A 41 3.90 -1.30 -5.48
N ILE A 42 4.77 -0.40 -5.02
CA ILE A 42 5.92 0.08 -5.79
C ILE A 42 7.07 -0.89 -5.51
N LYS A 43 7.43 -1.68 -6.53
CA LYS A 43 8.53 -2.64 -6.45
C LYS A 43 9.82 -1.95 -6.89
N ILE A 44 10.79 -1.91 -5.98
CA ILE A 44 12.14 -1.37 -6.19
C ILE A 44 13.12 -2.53 -5.93
N GLY A 45 13.44 -3.26 -6.99
CA GLY A 45 14.21 -4.51 -6.89
C GLY A 45 13.52 -5.53 -5.96
N ARG A 46 14.21 -5.98 -4.91
CA ARG A 46 13.65 -6.89 -3.89
C ARG A 46 12.72 -6.20 -2.87
N ALA A 47 12.76 -4.87 -2.80
CA ALA A 47 11.99 -4.10 -1.84
C ALA A 47 10.61 -3.77 -2.40
N VAL A 48 9.58 -3.90 -1.56
CA VAL A 48 8.22 -3.47 -1.89
C VAL A 48 7.84 -2.34 -0.96
N ARG A 49 7.43 -1.24 -1.58
CA ARG A 49 7.08 0.02 -0.94
C ARG A 49 5.64 0.39 -1.23
N TYR A 50 5.01 1.05 -0.29
CA TYR A 50 3.61 1.47 -0.36
C TYR A 50 3.52 2.97 -0.16
N ARG A 51 2.65 3.62 -0.93
CA ARG A 51 2.30 5.02 -0.69
C ARG A 51 1.23 5.07 0.39
N ARG A 52 1.39 5.99 1.35
CA ARG A 52 0.40 6.20 2.40
C ARG A 52 -0.98 6.53 1.82
N ALA A 53 -1.04 7.40 0.81
CA ALA A 53 -2.29 7.77 0.14
C ALA A 53 -3.04 6.59 -0.49
N ASP A 54 -2.34 5.59 -1.02
CA ASP A 54 -2.98 4.40 -1.59
C ASP A 54 -3.50 3.45 -0.48
N LEU A 55 -2.79 3.36 0.65
CA LEU A 55 -3.27 2.62 1.83
C LEU A 55 -4.51 3.28 2.44
N GLU A 56 -4.54 4.61 2.53
CA GLU A 56 -5.67 5.36 3.06
C GLU A 56 -6.92 5.19 2.17
N LYS A 57 -6.77 5.34 0.85
CA LYS A 57 -7.85 5.04 -0.10
C LYS A 57 -8.38 3.63 0.03
N PHE A 58 -7.50 2.67 0.28
CA PHE A 58 -7.92 1.28 0.50
C PHE A 58 -8.78 1.13 1.76
N ILE A 59 -8.45 1.83 2.85
CA ILE A 59 -9.27 1.88 4.06
C ILE A 59 -10.62 2.56 3.76
N GLU A 60 -10.61 3.71 3.09
CA GLU A 60 -11.83 4.43 2.71
C GLU A 60 -12.77 3.58 1.84
N GLN A 61 -12.23 2.82 0.88
CA GLN A 61 -13.02 1.89 0.06
C GLN A 61 -13.67 0.78 0.88
N ARG A 62 -13.03 0.35 1.97
CA ARG A 62 -13.52 -0.68 2.90
C ARG A 62 -14.49 -0.14 3.94
N LEU A 63 -14.47 1.16 4.20
CA LEU A 63 -15.32 1.84 5.19
C LEU A 63 -16.75 2.11 4.68
N ARG A 64 -17.12 1.62 3.48
CA ARG A 64 -18.52 1.71 3.03
C ARG A 64 -19.41 0.80 3.89
N PRO A 65 -20.49 1.34 4.50
CA PRO A 65 -21.44 0.57 5.30
C PRO A 65 -22.22 -0.44 4.45
#